data_AF-A0A7I8ECE2-F1
#
_entry.id   AF-A0A7I8ECE2-F1
#
_cell.length_a   1.000
_cell.length_b   1.000
_cell.length_c   1.000
_cell.angle_alpha   90.00
_cell.angle_beta   90.00
_cell.angle_gamma   90.00
#
_symmetry.space_group_name_H-M   'P 1'
#
loop_
_entity.id
_entity.type
_entity.pdbx_description
1 polymer ?
#
loop_
_entity_poly.entity_id
_entity_poly.type
_entity_poly.pdbx_seq_one_letter_code
_entity_poly.pdbx_strand_id
1 'polypeptide(L)'
;MARLMPLLLLLLLPAAWAVSSAPTPAPVYYQADPVKLAQLEAQRCNKLTKESTLIRRRMAGFNRPYDLEKLKQRLAQLEADYARYCSKAQSAAPSR
;
A
#
# COMPACT_ATOMS: atom_id res chain seq x y z
N MET A 1 -17.20 -49.66 66.58
CA MET A 1 -18.31 -48.74 66.28
C MET A 1 -17.83 -47.75 65.24
N ALA A 2 -18.58 -47.65 64.14
CA ALA A 2 -18.29 -46.87 62.95
C ALA A 2 -18.35 -45.36 63.19
N ARG A 3 -17.50 -44.60 62.46
CA ARG A 3 -17.81 -43.31 61.79
C ARG A 3 -16.86 -43.20 60.59
N LEU A 4 -17.33 -43.39 59.34
CA LEU A 4 -17.93 -42.36 58.45
C LEU A 4 -17.07 -41.08 58.41
N MET A 5 -16.29 -40.88 57.34
CA MET A 5 -16.61 -40.04 56.16
C MET A 5 -16.92 -38.56 56.51
N PRO A 6 -16.53 -37.53 55.71
CA PRO A 6 -15.87 -37.57 54.41
C PRO A 6 -14.71 -36.56 54.24
N LEU A 7 -13.76 -36.98 53.43
CA LEU A 7 -12.73 -36.20 52.75
C LEU A 7 -13.40 -35.34 51.66
N LEU A 8 -14.15 -34.30 52.03
CA LEU A 8 -14.99 -33.56 51.07
C LEU A 8 -15.31 -32.14 51.53
N LEU A 9 -14.31 -31.25 51.70
CA LEU A 9 -14.58 -29.80 51.75
C LEU A 9 -13.33 -28.91 51.57
N LEU A 10 -12.42 -29.22 50.65
CA LEU A 10 -11.31 -28.32 50.29
C LEU A 10 -11.20 -28.12 48.77
N LEU A 11 -12.33 -28.22 48.08
CA LEU A 11 -12.56 -27.75 46.72
C LEU A 11 -13.46 -26.51 46.78
N LEU A 12 -12.90 -25.38 47.20
CA LEU A 12 -13.43 -24.07 46.84
C LEU A 12 -12.33 -23.28 46.11
N LEU A 13 -12.41 -23.38 44.78
CA LEU A 13 -11.97 -22.40 43.81
C LEU A 13 -12.19 -20.95 44.32
N PRO A 14 -11.24 -20.05 44.01
CA PRO A 14 -11.63 -18.95 43.13
C PRO A 14 -10.88 -19.06 41.81
N ALA A 15 -11.60 -19.54 40.80
CA ALA A 15 -11.26 -19.30 39.42
C ALA A 15 -11.38 -17.80 39.11
N ALA A 16 -10.54 -17.37 38.18
CA ALA A 16 -10.79 -16.26 37.27
C ALA A 16 -10.90 -14.86 37.87
N TRP A 17 -9.74 -14.21 38.00
CA TRP A 17 -9.63 -12.77 37.73
C TRP A 17 -8.84 -12.59 36.43
N ALA A 18 -9.40 -13.07 35.32
CA ALA A 18 -9.00 -12.56 34.01
C ALA A 18 -9.68 -11.20 33.86
N VAL A 19 -8.98 -10.13 34.25
CA VAL A 19 -9.33 -8.78 33.83
C VAL A 19 -9.22 -8.76 32.32
N SER A 20 -10.37 -8.93 31.65
CA SER A 20 -10.49 -8.70 30.22
C SER A 20 -10.44 -7.19 30.02
N SER A 21 -9.24 -6.63 29.87
CA SER A 21 -9.08 -5.29 29.33
C SER A 21 -9.63 -5.31 27.92
N ALA A 22 -10.87 -4.85 27.75
CA ALA A 22 -11.43 -4.63 26.43
C ALA A 22 -10.45 -3.74 25.65
N PRO A 23 -10.01 -4.12 24.45
CA PRO A 23 -9.17 -3.26 23.64
C PRO A 23 -9.96 -1.98 23.38
N THR A 24 -9.52 -0.87 23.97
CA THR A 24 -10.00 0.44 23.58
C THR A 24 -9.68 0.61 22.10
N PRO A 25 -10.67 0.91 21.23
CA PRO A 25 -10.41 1.09 19.82
C PRO A 25 -9.39 2.22 19.68
N ALA A 26 -8.20 1.89 19.16
CA ALA A 26 -7.18 2.89 18.88
C ALA A 26 -7.79 3.97 17.98
N PRO A 27 -7.57 5.26 18.27
CA PRO A 27 -8.07 6.32 17.40
C PRO A 27 -7.50 6.09 16.01
N VAL A 28 -8.40 5.96 15.03
CA VAL A 28 -8.03 5.78 13.62
C VAL A 28 -7.41 7.08 13.14
N TYR A 29 -6.09 7.19 13.30
CA TYR A 29 -5.35 8.43 13.09
C TYR A 29 -5.16 8.75 11.59
N TYR A 30 -5.38 7.78 10.70
CA TYR A 30 -5.32 7.99 9.26
C TYR A 30 -6.22 7.00 8.51
N GLN A 31 -7.28 7.49 7.87
CA GLN A 31 -7.93 6.76 6.79
C GLN A 31 -7.47 7.35 5.47
N ALA A 32 -6.93 6.50 4.59
CA ALA A 32 -6.57 6.92 3.26
C ALA A 32 -7.87 7.16 2.46
N ASP A 33 -8.11 8.42 2.08
CA ASP A 33 -9.20 8.77 1.18
C ASP A 33 -8.94 8.14 -0.20
N PRO A 34 -9.78 7.18 -0.65
CA PRO A 34 -9.57 6.47 -1.90
C PRO A 34 -9.63 7.41 -3.11
N VAL A 35 -10.40 8.51 -3.05
CA VAL A 35 -10.51 9.49 -4.13
C VAL A 35 -9.19 10.24 -4.29
N LYS A 36 -8.61 10.68 -3.17
CA LYS A 36 -7.33 11.36 -3.16
C LYS A 36 -6.20 10.45 -3.63
N LEU A 37 -6.23 9.17 -3.24
CA LEU A 37 -5.26 8.18 -3.74
C LEU A 37 -5.35 8.02 -5.26
N ALA A 38 -6.55 7.82 -5.81
CA ALA A 38 -6.76 7.68 -7.25
C ALA A 38 -6.27 8.91 -8.03
N GLN A 39 -6.50 10.12 -7.49
CA GLN A 39 -5.99 11.37 -8.09
C GLN A 39 -4.46 11.42 -8.08
N LEU A 40 -3.81 11.02 -6.99
CA LEU A 40 -2.35 10.99 -6.89
C LEU A 40 -1.72 9.97 -7.85
N GLU A 41 -2.37 8.82 -8.03
CA GLU A 41 -1.95 7.82 -9.01
C GLU A 41 -2.10 8.33 -10.44
N ALA A 42 -3.23 8.95 -10.79
CA ALA A 42 -3.43 9.57 -12.10
C ALA A 42 -2.38 10.66 -12.37
N GLN A 43 -2.08 11.50 -11.37
CA GLN A 43 -1.03 12.51 -11.47
C GLN A 43 0.37 11.90 -11.68
N ARG A 44 0.69 10.83 -10.95
CA ARG A 44 1.96 10.09 -11.13
C ARG A 44 2.09 9.61 -12.56
N CYS A 45 1.07 8.94 -13.08
CA CYS A 45 1.10 8.39 -14.44
C CYS A 45 1.20 9.47 -15.51
N ASN A 46 0.48 10.58 -15.34
CA ASN A 46 0.57 11.73 -16.25
C ASN A 46 2.00 12.31 -16.30
N LYS A 47 2.66 12.44 -15.13
CA LYS A 47 4.05 12.92 -15.05
C LYS A 47 5.01 11.98 -15.78
N LEU A 48 4.91 10.66 -15.54
CA LEU A 48 5.75 9.67 -16.21
C LEU A 48 5.59 9.71 -17.74
N THR A 49 4.35 9.80 -18.24
CA THR A 49 4.08 9.92 -19.68
C THR A 49 4.63 11.22 -20.28
N LYS A 50 4.49 12.35 -19.58
CA LYS A 50 5.03 13.63 -20.05
C LYS A 50 6.55 13.61 -20.13
N GLU A 51 7.21 13.04 -19.12
CA GLU A 51 8.67 12.96 -19.08
C GLU A 51 9.22 12.02 -20.18
N SER A 52 8.63 10.84 -20.37
CA SER A 52 9.05 9.92 -21.43
C SER A 52 8.86 10.53 -22.82
N THR A 53 7.75 11.24 -23.06
CA THR A 53 7.50 11.97 -24.32
C THR A 53 8.55 13.06 -24.56
N LEU A 54 8.91 13.80 -23.51
CA LEU A 54 9.94 14.85 -23.60
C LEU A 54 11.31 14.26 -23.93
N ILE A 55 11.68 13.14 -23.30
CA ILE A 55 12.96 12.47 -23.57
C ILE A 55 13.00 11.95 -25.00
N ARG A 56 11.95 11.29 -25.48
CA ARG A 56 11.86 10.83 -26.88
C ARG A 56 12.02 12.00 -27.87
N ARG A 57 11.38 13.15 -27.58
CA ARG A 57 11.55 14.36 -28.40
C ARG A 57 12.99 14.88 -28.38
N ARG A 58 13.64 14.88 -27.22
CA ARG A 58 15.04 15.32 -27.09
C ARG A 58 16.01 14.41 -27.83
N MET A 59 15.77 13.09 -27.81
CA MET A 59 16.56 12.12 -28.56
C MET A 59 16.38 12.27 -30.08
N ALA A 60 15.20 12.68 -30.54
CA ALA A 60 14.90 12.90 -31.96
C ALA A 60 15.34 14.29 -32.48
N GLY A 61 15.63 15.25 -31.58
CA GLY A 61 15.94 16.62 -31.94
C GLY A 61 17.44 16.86 -32.14
N PHE A 62 17.79 17.65 -33.16
CA PHE A 62 19.19 17.99 -33.49
C PHE A 62 19.70 19.28 -32.82
N ASN A 63 18.85 20.02 -32.11
CA ASN A 63 19.14 21.40 -31.70
C ASN A 63 20.03 21.55 -30.45
N ARG A 64 20.33 20.47 -29.71
CA ARG A 64 21.16 20.51 -28.50
C ARG A 64 22.01 19.23 -28.45
N PRO A 65 23.29 19.30 -28.06
CA PRO A 65 24.09 18.10 -27.82
C PRO A 65 23.63 17.45 -26.52
N TYR A 66 22.67 16.52 -26.62
CA TYR A 66 22.26 15.68 -25.50
C TYR A 66 23.14 14.44 -25.43
N ASP A 67 23.44 14.01 -24.21
CA ASP A 67 23.97 12.67 -23.95
C ASP A 67 22.85 11.64 -24.22
N LEU A 68 22.91 10.99 -25.38
CA LEU A 68 21.90 10.04 -25.81
C LEU A 68 21.87 8.78 -24.95
N GLU A 69 23.00 8.34 -24.41
CA GLU A 69 23.05 7.16 -23.56
C GLU A 69 22.37 7.44 -22.22
N LYS A 70 22.63 8.60 -21.63
CA LYS A 70 21.92 9.05 -20.42
C LYS A 70 20.41 9.19 -20.66
N LEU A 71 20.00 9.70 -21.83
CA LEU A 71 18.58 9.80 -22.18
C LEU A 71 17.93 8.42 -22.35
N LYS A 72 18.60 7.46 -23.01
CA LYS A 72 18.11 6.07 -23.15
C LYS A 72 17.94 5.40 -21.79
N GLN A 73 18.95 5.51 -20.91
CA GLN A 73 18.88 4.96 -19.56
C GLN A 73 17.71 5.56 -18.78
N ARG A 74 17.53 6.88 -18.84
CA ARG A 74 16.40 7.54 -18.18
C ARG A 74 15.06 7.12 -18.77
N LEU A 75 14.95 6.98 -20.10
CA LEU A 75 13.74 6.50 -20.75
C LEU A 75 13.36 5.09 -20.29
N ALA A 76 14.33 4.17 -20.23
CA ALA A 76 14.11 2.82 -19.75
C ALA A 76 13.61 2.78 -18.29
N GLN A 77 14.17 3.64 -17.42
CA GLN A 77 13.69 3.77 -16.04
C GLN A 77 12.23 4.25 -15.99
N LEU A 78 11.87 5.28 -16.76
CA LEU A 78 10.50 5.81 -16.80
C LEU A 78 9.50 4.79 -17.34
N GLU A 79 9.88 4.01 -18.34
CA GLU A 79 9.05 2.94 -18.90
C GLU A 79 8.85 1.81 -17.88
N ALA A 80 9.90 1.44 -17.13
CA ALA A 80 9.79 0.48 -16.05
C ALA A 80 8.89 0.98 -14.90
N ASP A 81 9.02 2.25 -14.50
CA ASP A 81 8.18 2.86 -13.47
C ASP A 81 6.71 2.95 -13.93
N TYR A 82 6.48 3.31 -15.19
CA TYR A 82 5.14 3.34 -15.77
C TYR A 82 4.52 1.93 -15.78
N ALA A 83 5.26 0.92 -16.23
CA ALA A 83 4.80 -0.46 -16.21
C ALA A 83 4.47 -0.94 -14.78
N ARG A 84 5.26 -0.51 -13.79
CA ARG A 84 5.06 -0.87 -12.38
C ARG A 84 3.83 -0.21 -11.75
N TYR A 85 3.63 1.09 -12.00
CA TYR A 85 2.65 1.88 -11.26
C TYR A 85 1.39 2.23 -12.04
N CYS A 86 1.41 2.16 -13.38
CA CYS A 86 0.35 2.71 -14.24
C CYS A 86 -0.32 1.66 -15.15
N SER A 87 0.19 0.43 -15.20
CA SER A 87 -0.38 -0.66 -16.01
C SER A 87 -1.79 -1.08 -15.55
N LYS A 88 -2.11 -0.92 -14.26
CA LYS A 88 -3.44 -1.25 -13.71
C LYS A 88 -4.54 -0.24 -14.04
N ALA A 89 -4.18 1.00 -14.41
CA ALA A 89 -5.17 2.05 -14.73
C ALA A 89 -5.84 1.83 -16.09
N GLN A 90 -5.21 1.08 -17.01
CA GLN A 90 -5.74 0.82 -18.35
C GLN A 90 -6.87 -0.23 -18.36
N SER A 91 -6.94 -1.12 -17.37
CA SER A 91 -8.00 -2.12 -17.25
C SER A 91 -9.27 -1.63 -16.53
N ALA A 92 -9.33 -0.35 -16.13
CA ALA A 92 -10.48 0.25 -15.44
C ALA A 92 -11.24 1.29 -16.29
N ALA A 93 -10.84 1.53 -17.54
CA ALA A 93 -11.58 2.39 -18.44
C ALA A 93 -12.73 1.60 -19.11
N PRO A 94 -14.00 1.99 -18.97
CA PRO A 94 -15.08 1.38 -19.73
C PRO A 94 -14.86 1.73 -21.21
N SER A 95 -14.83 0.68 -22.04
CA SER A 95 -14.96 0.77 -23.49
C SER A 95 -16.17 1.66 -23.83
N ARG A 96 -15.91 2.78 -24.51
CA ARG A 96 -16.94 3.57 -25.19
C ARG A 96 -17.14 3.04 -26.60
#